data_AF-A0A258AUY0-F1
#
_entry.id   AF-A0A258AUY0-F1
#
_cell.length_a   1.000
_cell.length_b   1.000
_cell.length_c   1.000
_cell.angle_alpha   90.00
_cell.angle_beta   90.00
_cell.angle_gamma   90.00
#
_symmetry.space_group_name_H-M   'P 1'
#
loop_
_entity.id
_entity.type
_entity.pdbx_description
1 polymer ?
#
loop_
_entity_poly.entity_id
_entity_poly.type
_entity_poly.pdbx_seq_one_letter_code
_entity_poly.pdbx_strand_id
1 'polypeptide(L)'
;MISKDFGGRDLSLTPPILQTPPTTARIDTDRLALSPLTFSDVTALTQVFASAETARMTHDIPHPFALEDAFTFLSMAMTQHSRRFPKWGIRLKR
;
A
#
# COMPACT_ATOMS: atom_id res chain seq x y z
N MET A 1 56.61 29.12 -13.36
CA MET A 1 55.70 28.18 -14.05
C MET A 1 55.26 27.11 -13.06
N ILE A 2 53.96 27.06 -12.80
CA ILE A 2 53.08 25.89 -12.58
C ILE A 2 51.87 26.44 -11.81
N SER A 3 50.84 26.81 -12.58
CA SER A 3 49.48 26.99 -12.08
C SER A 3 48.96 25.65 -11.57
N LYS A 4 48.25 25.67 -10.45
CA LYS A 4 47.37 24.58 -10.08
C LYS A 4 46.08 25.17 -9.55
N ASP A 5 45.19 25.46 -10.50
CA ASP A 5 43.80 25.82 -10.29
C ASP A 5 43.11 24.72 -9.46
N PHE A 6 42.83 25.02 -8.19
CA PHE A 6 41.87 24.26 -7.41
C PHE A 6 40.48 24.81 -7.76
N GLY A 7 39.83 24.13 -8.71
CA GLY A 7 38.44 24.38 -9.06
C GLY A 7 37.56 24.37 -7.82
N GLY A 8 36.93 25.51 -7.56
CA GLY A 8 35.89 25.67 -6.56
C GLY A 8 34.74 24.72 -6.88
N ARG A 9 34.68 23.62 -6.15
CA ARG A 9 33.44 22.86 -6.00
C ARG A 9 32.60 23.64 -5.01
N ASP A 10 31.72 24.47 -5.56
CA ASP A 10 30.61 25.05 -4.82
C ASP A 10 29.77 23.90 -4.25
N LEU A 11 30.04 23.57 -2.99
CA LEU A 11 29.23 22.66 -2.18
C LEU A 11 27.99 23.44 -1.73
N SER A 12 27.16 23.84 -2.71
CA SER A 12 25.78 24.21 -2.40
C SER A 12 25.10 22.95 -1.91
N LEU A 13 25.11 22.79 -0.58
CA LEU A 13 24.32 21.82 0.16
C LEU A 13 22.86 22.17 -0.11
N THR A 14 22.33 21.70 -1.24
CA THR A 14 20.88 21.56 -1.38
C THR A 14 20.44 20.77 -0.15
N PRO A 15 19.56 21.32 0.71
CA PRO A 15 19.09 20.57 1.86
C PRO A 15 18.50 19.26 1.32
N PRO A 16 18.72 18.12 2.00
CA PRO A 16 18.03 16.91 1.63
C PRO A 16 16.55 17.26 1.62
N ILE A 17 15.90 17.10 0.47
CA ILE A 17 14.45 17.26 0.37
C ILE A 17 13.91 16.34 1.45
N LEU A 18 13.33 16.93 2.50
CA LEU A 18 12.59 16.19 3.51
C LEU A 18 11.44 15.56 2.71
N GLN A 19 11.64 14.32 2.26
CA GLN A 19 10.57 13.51 1.73
C GLN A 19 9.60 13.37 2.90
N THR A 20 8.55 14.17 2.89
CA THR A 20 7.43 13.99 3.78
C THR A 20 7.03 12.51 3.65
N PRO A 21 6.87 11.78 4.77
CA PRO A 21 6.39 10.41 4.69
C PRO A 21 5.13 10.43 3.84
N PRO A 22 4.97 9.52 2.86
CA PRO A 22 3.81 9.55 1.99
C PRO A 22 2.57 9.51 2.88
N THR A 23 1.91 10.66 3.02
CA THR A 23 0.59 10.78 3.65
C THR A 23 -0.24 9.70 3.00
N THR A 24 -0.77 8.78 3.80
CA THR A 24 -1.42 7.55 3.33
C THR A 24 -2.49 7.91 2.30
N ALA A 25 -2.11 7.88 1.02
CA ALA A 25 -2.77 8.68 0.00
C ALA A 25 -4.02 7.95 -0.45
N ARG A 26 -5.17 8.38 0.08
CA ARG A 26 -6.46 7.98 -0.48
C ARG A 26 -6.48 8.40 -1.96
N ILE A 27 -6.87 7.48 -2.84
CA ILE A 27 -7.01 7.74 -4.28
C ILE A 27 -8.50 7.79 -4.60
N ASP A 28 -9.01 8.95 -4.98
CA ASP A 28 -10.40 9.11 -5.36
C ASP A 28 -10.56 9.14 -6.89
N THR A 29 -11.60 8.48 -7.38
CA THR A 29 -12.06 8.54 -8.77
C THR A 29 -13.51 9.02 -8.81
N ASP A 30 -14.13 9.02 -9.99
CA ASP A 30 -15.54 9.40 -10.16
C ASP A 30 -16.50 8.45 -9.44
N ARG A 31 -16.17 7.15 -9.38
CA ARG A 31 -17.07 6.10 -8.85
C ARG A 31 -16.52 5.39 -7.62
N LEU A 32 -15.21 5.32 -7.48
CA LEU A 32 -14.53 4.54 -6.46
C LEU A 32 -13.53 5.38 -5.69
N ALA A 33 -13.29 4.99 -4.45
CA ALA A 33 -12.19 5.48 -3.65
C ALA A 33 -11.34 4.30 -3.17
N LEU A 34 -10.02 4.45 -3.24
CA LEU A 34 -9.05 3.54 -2.65
C LEU A 34 -8.55 4.16 -1.36
N SER A 35 -8.74 3.45 -0.26
CA SER A 35 -8.23 3.84 1.06
C SER A 35 -7.37 2.73 1.62
N PRO A 36 -6.47 3.03 2.57
CA PRO A 36 -5.70 1.99 3.25
C PRO A 36 -6.65 0.94 3.85
N LEU A 37 -6.23 -0.33 3.83
CA LEU A 37 -7.00 -1.39 4.49
C LEU A 37 -7.07 -1.14 6.00
N THR A 38 -8.22 -1.44 6.56
CA THR A 38 -8.51 -1.28 7.98
C THR A 38 -9.21 -2.51 8.52
N PHE A 39 -9.21 -2.71 9.84
CA PHE A 39 -9.90 -3.86 10.44
C PHE A 39 -11.43 -3.86 10.23
N SER A 40 -12.04 -2.71 9.92
CA SER A 40 -13.46 -2.67 9.55
C SER A 40 -13.75 -3.34 8.20
N ASP A 41 -12.72 -3.63 7.39
CA ASP A 41 -12.85 -4.35 6.12
C ASP A 41 -13.02 -5.86 6.29
N VAL A 42 -12.84 -6.39 7.50
CA VAL A 42 -12.80 -7.84 7.76
C VAL A 42 -14.01 -8.57 7.19
N THR A 43 -15.22 -8.06 7.44
CA THR A 43 -16.47 -8.68 6.97
C THR A 43 -16.56 -8.69 5.45
N ALA A 44 -16.20 -7.58 4.80
CA ALA A 44 -16.21 -7.50 3.33
C ALA A 44 -15.19 -8.46 2.71
N LEU A 45 -14.02 -8.57 3.34
CA LEU A 45 -12.94 -9.45 2.90
C LEU A 45 -13.33 -10.93 3.03
N THR A 46 -13.93 -11.32 4.15
CA THR A 46 -14.48 -12.67 4.35
C THR A 46 -15.56 -13.00 3.32
N GLN A 47 -16.49 -12.09 3.07
CA GLN A 47 -17.57 -12.32 2.09
C GLN A 47 -17.05 -12.55 0.68
N VAL A 48 -16.04 -11.78 0.26
CA VAL A 48 -15.44 -11.92 -1.06
C VAL A 48 -14.69 -13.24 -1.18
N PHE A 49 -13.80 -13.56 -0.23
CA PHE A 49 -12.99 -14.77 -0.34
C PHE A 49 -13.72 -16.06 0.00
N ALA A 50 -14.85 -15.99 0.73
CA ALA A 50 -15.73 -17.13 0.93
C ALA A 50 -16.55 -17.50 -0.32
N SER A 51 -16.61 -16.62 -1.34
CA SER A 51 -17.31 -16.90 -2.59
C SER A 51 -16.58 -17.94 -3.43
N ALA A 52 -17.31 -18.97 -3.87
CA ALA A 52 -16.78 -20.04 -4.72
C ALA A 52 -16.26 -19.53 -6.07
N GLU A 53 -16.78 -18.42 -6.57
CA GLU A 53 -16.31 -17.79 -7.81
C GLU A 53 -14.91 -17.19 -7.62
N THR A 54 -14.72 -16.45 -6.52
CA THR A 54 -13.44 -15.83 -6.18
C THR A 54 -12.40 -16.88 -5.79
N ALA A 55 -12.80 -17.95 -5.10
CA ALA A 55 -11.91 -19.03 -4.70
C ALA A 55 -11.14 -19.65 -5.88
N ARG A 56 -11.77 -19.73 -7.06
CA ARG A 56 -11.14 -20.23 -8.30
C ARG A 56 -10.04 -19.31 -8.83
N MET A 57 -10.09 -18.03 -8.48
CA MET A 57 -9.14 -17.02 -8.94
C MET A 57 -7.94 -16.86 -8.00
N THR A 58 -8.05 -17.32 -6.75
CA THR A 58 -7.07 -17.07 -5.70
C THR A 58 -6.52 -18.36 -5.13
N HIS A 59 -5.57 -18.96 -5.87
CA HIS A 59 -4.90 -20.20 -5.48
C HIS A 59 -4.17 -20.10 -4.14
N ASP A 60 -3.59 -18.94 -3.83
CA ASP A 60 -2.78 -18.74 -2.62
C ASP A 60 -3.61 -18.44 -1.36
N ILE A 61 -4.93 -18.39 -1.48
CA ILE A 61 -5.84 -18.14 -0.35
C ILE A 61 -6.44 -19.49 0.07
N PRO A 62 -6.34 -19.87 1.36
CA PRO A 62 -6.93 -21.10 1.84
C PRO A 62 -8.46 -21.05 1.77
N HIS A 63 -9.07 -22.17 1.34
CA HIS A 63 -10.52 -22.33 1.26
C HIS A 63 -10.96 -23.55 2.09
N PRO A 64 -12.06 -23.47 2.86
CA PRO A 64 -12.93 -22.30 3.04
C PRO A 64 -12.24 -21.17 3.81
N PHE A 65 -12.44 -19.93 3.36
CA PHE A 65 -11.84 -18.76 3.98
C PHE A 65 -12.68 -18.26 5.16
N ALA A 66 -12.16 -18.43 6.38
CA ALA A 66 -12.87 -18.09 7.61
C ALA A 66 -12.63 -16.64 8.06
N LEU A 67 -13.30 -16.23 9.14
CA LEU A 67 -13.16 -14.88 9.70
C LEU A 67 -11.75 -14.68 10.29
N GLU A 68 -11.21 -15.72 10.93
CA GLU A 68 -9.88 -15.76 11.54
C GLU A 68 -8.78 -15.58 10.48
N ASP A 69 -8.98 -16.18 9.30
CA ASP A 69 -8.09 -16.01 8.15
C ASP A 69 -8.13 -14.56 7.63
N ALA A 70 -9.31 -13.93 7.63
CA ALA A 70 -9.47 -12.53 7.25
C ALA A 70 -8.71 -11.59 8.19
N PHE A 71 -8.80 -11.83 9.51
CA PHE A 71 -8.04 -11.07 10.51
C PHE A 71 -6.54 -11.25 10.34
N THR A 72 -6.09 -12.48 10.12
CA THR A 72 -4.67 -12.79 9.90
C THR A 72 -4.16 -12.12 8.62
N PHE A 73 -4.92 -12.23 7.52
CA PHE A 73 -4.62 -11.58 6.26
C PHE A 73 -4.53 -10.06 6.39
N LEU A 74 -5.49 -9.42 7.08
CA LEU A 74 -5.48 -7.97 7.29
C LEU A 74 -4.29 -7.55 8.15
N SER A 75 -4.00 -8.28 9.22
CA SER A 75 -2.84 -8.01 10.08
C SER A 75 -1.53 -8.09 9.30
N MET A 76 -1.38 -9.10 8.44
CA MET A 76 -0.24 -9.22 7.53
C MET A 76 -0.23 -8.11 6.47
N ALA A 77 -1.38 -7.77 5.90
CA ALA A 77 -1.50 -6.72 4.88
C ALA A 77 -1.15 -5.32 5.41
N MET A 78 -1.48 -5.03 6.67
CA MET A 78 -1.20 -3.76 7.33
C MET A 78 0.25 -3.67 7.81
N THR A 79 0.91 -4.79 8.11
CA THR A 79 2.32 -4.82 8.55
C THR A 79 3.29 -4.92 7.37
N GLN A 80 2.95 -5.71 6.35
CA GLN A 80 3.71 -5.83 5.10
C GLN A 80 3.30 -4.74 4.11
N HIS A 81 3.63 -3.50 4.45
CA HIS A 81 3.63 -2.42 3.47
C HIS A 81 4.79 -2.61 2.50
N SER A 82 4.61 -3.48 1.50
CA SER A 82 5.45 -3.42 0.31
C SER A 82 5.30 -2.02 -0.29
N ARG A 83 6.35 -1.21 -0.19
CA ARG A 83 6.35 0.16 -0.76
C ARG A 83 6.03 0.15 -2.26
N ARG A 84 6.30 -0.98 -2.92
CA ARG A 84 6.07 -1.16 -4.36
C ARG A 84 4.63 -1.57 -4.69
N PHE A 85 3.96 -2.29 -3.79
CA PHE A 85 2.60 -2.79 -3.98
C PHE A 85 1.77 -2.67 -2.69
N PRO A 86 1.34 -1.45 -2.33
CA PRO A 86 0.45 -1.26 -1.20
C PRO A 86 -0.89 -1.96 -1.44
N LYS A 87 -1.41 -2.61 -0.39
CA LYS A 87 -2.75 -3.21 -0.40
C LYS A 87 -3.78 -2.16 0.00
N TRP A 88 -4.84 -2.03 -0.79
CA TRP A 88 -5.89 -1.01 -0.62
C TRP A 88 -7.26 -1.64 -0.45
N GLY A 89 -8.10 -1.00 0.36
CA GLY A 89 -9.54 -1.23 0.40
C GLY A 89 -10.23 -0.41 -0.69
N ILE A 90 -11.18 -1.03 -1.38
CA ILE A 90 -12.02 -0.37 -2.39
C ILE A 90 -13.33 0.10 -1.72
N ARG A 91 -13.77 1.31 -2.03
CA ARG A 91 -15.00 1.92 -1.53
C ARG A 91 -15.80 2.49 -2.68
N LEU A 92 -17.12 2.35 -2.62
CA LEU A 92 -18.03 3.06 -3.52
C LEU A 92 -18.19 4.51 -3.06
N LYS A 93 -18.11 5.43 -4.00
CA LYS A 93 -18.43 6.84 -3.78
C LYS A 93 -19.95 6.98 -3.96
N ARG A 94 -20.66 7.34 -2.90
CA ARG A 94 -22.10 7.66 -2.97
C ARG A 94 -22.31 9.05 -3.54
#